data_AF-A0A1Q7TVQ2-F1
#
_entry.id   AF-A0A1Q7TVQ2-F1
#
_cell.length_a   1.000
_cell.length_b   1.000
_cell.length_c   1.000
_cell.angle_alpha   90.00
_cell.angle_beta   90.00
_cell.angle_gamma   90.00
#
_symmetry.space_group_name_H-M   'P 1'
#
loop_
_entity.id
_entity.type
_entity.pdbx_description
1 polymer ?
#
loop_
_entity_poly.entity_id
_entity_poly.type
_entity_poly.pdbx_seq_one_letter_code
_entity_poly.pdbx_strand_id
1 'polypeptide(L)'
;MVRWDDGRVSIQASVAVPRAVSGAKLRDAYVDAIGALTLGVVRFRGNSIVVGPLTLLRFGAPKVTRNAVEWPIEGGLLARKAGGRWRLQASAGRAEATVEGYTPRLPRRVYSATHLRVHELFTRLYLLRLRGRDPLPGAPAPAADRFHAGTVDVAFCLTLAGFVRRRRLRRTLIVLAIYHVACWSISGRTLGGLVMSQRVVAVDGSRLTPAQSLYRLALVPLSWLSGRAIHDEMAGSEVITDVAGLRPSP
;
A
#
# COMPACT_ATOMS: atom_id res chain seq x y z
N MET A 1 9.10 4.41 10.61
CA MET A 1 10.22 3.99 11.48
C MET A 1 9.91 2.63 12.08
N VAL A 2 10.91 1.74 12.23
CA VAL A 2 10.76 0.43 12.91
C VAL A 2 11.81 0.33 14.00
N ARG A 3 11.38 0.07 15.23
CA ARG A 3 12.25 -0.12 16.40
C ARG A 3 12.02 -1.50 17.00
N TRP A 4 13.11 -2.17 17.37
CA TRP A 4 13.07 -3.43 18.11
C TRP A 4 13.65 -3.23 19.50
N ASP A 5 12.96 -3.75 20.50
CA ASP A 5 13.41 -3.71 21.90
C ASP A 5 12.90 -4.96 22.62
N ASP A 6 13.81 -5.74 23.21
CA ASP A 6 13.50 -7.00 23.93
C ASP A 6 12.49 -7.91 23.20
N GLY A 7 12.72 -8.15 21.90
CA GLY A 7 11.83 -8.97 21.06
C GLY A 7 10.47 -8.35 20.73
N ARG A 8 10.21 -7.11 21.16
CA ARG A 8 9.03 -6.31 20.81
C ARG A 8 9.36 -5.42 19.63
N VAL A 9 8.38 -5.20 18.77
CA VAL A 9 8.48 -4.30 17.62
C VAL A 9 7.55 -3.11 17.81
N SER A 10 8.06 -1.93 17.46
CA SER A 10 7.28 -0.71 17.34
C SER A 10 7.43 -0.15 15.92
N ILE A 11 6.32 0.24 15.32
CA ILE A 11 6.25 0.70 13.93
C ILE A 11 5.47 2.00 13.92
N GLN A 12 5.96 2.98 13.17
CA GLN A 12 5.29 4.26 13.00
C GLN A 12 5.29 4.65 11.52
N ALA A 13 4.13 5.05 11.01
CA ALA A 13 3.95 5.60 9.68
C ALA A 13 2.99 6.80 9.74
N SER A 14 3.20 7.80 8.88
CA SER A 14 2.30 8.94 8.79
C SER A 14 2.18 9.47 7.38
N VAL A 15 1.07 10.15 7.11
CA VAL A 15 0.81 10.86 5.86
C VAL A 15 0.16 12.20 6.16
N ALA A 16 0.41 13.21 5.32
CA ALA A 16 -0.36 14.44 5.36
C ALA A 16 -1.81 14.18 4.94
N VAL A 17 -2.77 14.74 5.67
CA VAL A 17 -4.19 14.66 5.35
C VAL A 17 -4.77 16.07 5.21
N PRO A 18 -5.51 16.36 4.13
CA PRO A 18 -5.98 17.72 3.86
C PRO A 18 -7.13 18.16 4.78
N ARG A 19 -7.80 17.21 5.45
CA ARG A 19 -8.97 17.46 6.28
C ARG A 19 -8.79 16.83 7.66
N ALA A 20 -9.36 17.47 8.68
CA ALA A 20 -9.42 16.89 10.01
C ALA A 20 -10.19 15.57 9.99
N VAL A 21 -9.70 14.58 10.73
CA VAL A 21 -10.29 13.23 10.83
C VAL A 21 -10.60 12.94 12.30
N SER A 22 -11.83 12.51 12.58
CA SER A 22 -12.23 12.12 13.94
C SER A 22 -11.72 10.72 14.30
N GLY A 23 -11.59 10.43 15.59
CA GLY A 23 -11.20 9.10 16.08
C GLY A 23 -12.17 8.00 15.63
N ALA A 24 -13.48 8.29 15.60
CA ALA A 24 -14.49 7.37 15.07
C ALA A 24 -14.27 7.08 13.58
N LYS A 25 -14.01 8.12 12.77
CA LYS A 25 -13.73 7.95 11.33
C LYS A 25 -12.43 7.16 11.10
N LEU A 26 -11.40 7.36 11.91
CA LEU A 26 -10.17 6.55 11.85
C LEU A 26 -10.47 5.08 12.10
N ARG A 27 -11.28 4.78 13.13
CA ARG A 27 -11.72 3.43 13.48
C ARG A 27 -12.47 2.77 12.33
N ASP A 28 -13.52 3.42 11.85
CA ASP A 28 -14.42 2.85 10.84
C ASP A 28 -13.68 2.67 9.50
N ALA A 29 -12.90 3.66 9.08
CA ALA A 29 -12.08 3.55 7.87
C ALA A 29 -11.03 2.44 7.97
N TYR A 30 -10.50 2.14 9.16
CA TYR A 30 -9.54 1.06 9.33
C TYR A 30 -10.21 -0.30 9.18
N VAL A 31 -11.37 -0.48 9.82
CA VAL A 31 -12.21 -1.68 9.71
C VAL A 31 -12.57 -1.96 8.25
N ASP A 32 -13.02 -0.92 7.53
CA ASP A 32 -13.37 -1.02 6.11
C ASP A 32 -12.15 -1.32 5.22
N ALA A 33 -11.01 -0.71 5.51
CA ALA A 33 -9.79 -0.88 4.72
C ALA A 33 -9.25 -2.30 4.76
N ILE A 34 -9.35 -3.00 5.90
CA ILE A 34 -8.90 -4.40 6.03
C ILE A 34 -9.62 -5.30 5.02
N GLY A 35 -10.94 -5.15 4.91
CA GLY A 35 -11.74 -5.90 3.93
C GLY A 35 -11.43 -5.48 2.50
N ALA A 36 -11.48 -4.18 2.21
CA ALA A 36 -11.32 -3.66 0.86
C ALA A 36 -9.94 -3.99 0.25
N LEU A 37 -8.85 -3.77 1.00
CA LEU A 37 -7.49 -3.96 0.51
C LEU A 37 -7.11 -5.44 0.34
N THR A 38 -7.83 -6.35 0.98
CA THR A 38 -7.61 -7.80 0.86
C THR A 38 -8.65 -8.48 -0.03
N LEU A 39 -9.47 -7.71 -0.76
CA LEU A 39 -10.55 -8.22 -1.59
C LEU A 39 -11.49 -9.17 -0.80
N GLY A 40 -11.71 -8.86 0.48
CA GLY A 40 -12.58 -9.61 1.39
C GLY A 40 -12.00 -10.89 1.97
N VAL A 41 -10.74 -11.24 1.67
CA VAL A 41 -10.04 -12.41 2.22
C VAL A 41 -9.80 -12.26 3.72
N VAL A 42 -9.36 -11.07 4.15
CA VAL A 42 -9.19 -10.72 5.55
C VAL A 42 -10.37 -9.85 5.95
N ARG A 43 -10.95 -10.12 7.13
CA ARG A 43 -12.07 -9.35 7.64
C ARG A 43 -11.81 -8.92 9.07
N PHE A 44 -12.45 -7.82 9.45
CA PHE A 44 -12.54 -7.41 10.84
C PHE A 44 -13.88 -7.91 11.40
N ARG A 45 -13.86 -8.74 12.45
CA ARG A 45 -15.06 -9.29 13.09
C ARG A 45 -14.99 -9.06 14.59
N GLY A 46 -15.93 -8.29 15.13
CA GLY A 46 -15.86 -7.83 16.52
C GLY A 46 -14.60 -6.98 16.71
N ASN A 47 -13.66 -7.44 17.53
CA ASN A 47 -12.33 -6.83 17.71
C ASN A 47 -11.20 -7.75 17.19
N SER A 48 -11.44 -8.54 16.15
CA SER A 48 -10.46 -9.49 15.62
C SER A 48 -10.25 -9.32 14.12
N ILE A 49 -9.00 -9.45 13.67
CA ILE A 49 -8.66 -9.63 12.26
C ILE A 49 -8.63 -11.13 11.97
N VAL A 50 -9.45 -11.57 11.03
CA VAL A 50 -9.66 -13.00 10.72
C VAL A 50 -9.46 -13.30 9.24
N VAL A 51 -9.05 -14.54 8.94
CA VAL A 51 -9.06 -15.13 7.59
C VAL A 51 -9.81 -16.45 7.68
N GLY A 52 -11.01 -16.49 7.10
CA GLY A 52 -11.94 -17.61 7.30
C GLY A 52 -12.18 -17.87 8.80
N PRO A 53 -11.92 -19.09 9.32
CA PRO A 53 -12.08 -19.40 10.74
C PRO A 53 -10.88 -18.97 11.61
N LEU A 54 -9.77 -18.54 11.01
CA LEU A 54 -8.52 -18.28 11.71
C LEU A 54 -8.45 -16.85 12.24
N THR A 55 -8.22 -16.69 13.54
CA THR A 55 -7.98 -15.37 14.15
C THR A 55 -6.50 -15.00 14.06
N LEU A 56 -6.17 -14.08 13.15
CA LEU A 56 -4.80 -13.61 12.96
C LEU A 56 -4.33 -12.76 14.13
N LEU A 57 -5.15 -11.76 14.50
CA LEU A 57 -4.92 -10.87 15.62
C LEU A 57 -6.24 -10.61 16.35
N ARG A 58 -6.19 -10.66 17.67
CA ARG A 58 -7.28 -10.26 18.56
C ARG A 58 -6.89 -8.97 19.26
N PHE A 59 -7.82 -8.03 19.26
CA PHE A 59 -7.72 -6.76 19.95
C PHE A 59 -8.74 -6.70 21.09
N GLY A 60 -8.44 -5.90 22.11
CA GLY A 60 -9.41 -5.54 23.14
C GLY A 60 -10.31 -4.38 22.69
N ALA A 61 -11.12 -3.90 23.63
CA ALA A 61 -12.04 -2.80 23.37
C ALA A 61 -11.30 -1.52 22.90
N PRO A 62 -11.73 -0.91 21.77
CA PRO A 62 -11.11 0.32 21.31
C PRO A 62 -11.39 1.48 22.27
N LYS A 63 -10.33 2.23 22.60
CA LYS A 63 -10.44 3.54 23.23
C LYS A 63 -10.48 4.60 22.14
N VAL A 64 -11.67 5.13 21.87
CA VAL A 64 -11.87 6.19 20.88
C VAL A 64 -11.87 7.54 21.59
N THR A 65 -11.10 8.48 21.06
CA THR A 65 -11.05 9.88 21.48
C THR A 65 -11.50 10.78 20.32
N ARG A 66 -11.46 12.10 20.50
CA ARG A 66 -11.87 13.07 19.47
C ARG A 66 -11.16 12.84 18.13
N ASN A 67 -9.86 12.55 18.16
CA ASN A 67 -8.99 12.48 16.98
C ASN A 67 -8.07 11.26 16.95
N ALA A 68 -8.25 10.30 17.85
CA ALA A 68 -7.46 9.07 17.88
C ALA A 68 -8.31 7.87 18.28
N VAL A 69 -7.87 6.69 17.88
CA VAL A 69 -8.39 5.40 18.35
C VAL A 69 -7.22 4.49 18.69
N GLU A 70 -7.34 3.76 19.80
CA GLU A 70 -6.32 2.83 20.27
C GLU A 70 -6.94 1.48 20.61
N TRP A 71 -6.32 0.40 20.14
CA TRP A 71 -6.68 -0.97 20.44
C TRP A 71 -5.53 -1.68 21.16
N PRO A 72 -5.74 -2.27 22.34
CA PRO A 72 -4.76 -3.17 22.94
C PRO A 72 -4.69 -4.47 22.14
N ILE A 73 -3.50 -5.04 21.97
CA ILE A 73 -3.30 -6.32 21.27
C ILE A 73 -3.36 -7.44 22.31
N GLU A 74 -4.39 -8.28 22.21
CA GLU A 74 -4.67 -9.33 23.21
C GLU A 74 -4.21 -10.72 22.77
N GLY A 75 -3.76 -10.89 21.53
CA GLY A 75 -3.24 -12.16 21.03
C GLY A 75 -3.64 -12.45 19.59
N GLY A 76 -3.89 -13.73 19.30
CA GLY A 76 -4.13 -14.25 17.95
C GLY A 76 -2.92 -15.00 17.40
N LEU A 77 -3.08 -15.65 16.25
CA LEU A 77 -2.06 -16.53 15.69
C LEU A 77 -0.73 -15.84 15.39
N LEU A 78 -0.76 -14.54 15.07
CA LEU A 78 0.44 -13.77 14.73
C LEU A 78 1.16 -13.22 15.98
N ALA A 79 0.48 -13.11 17.11
CA ALA A 79 1.05 -12.61 18.36
C ALA A 79 1.63 -13.75 19.20
N ARG A 80 2.83 -13.57 19.76
CA ARG A 80 3.43 -14.55 20.69
C ARG A 80 2.72 -14.56 22.04
N LYS A 81 2.37 -13.37 22.52
CA LYS A 81 1.69 -13.12 23.79
C LYS A 81 0.84 -11.86 23.66
N ALA A 82 -0.13 -11.69 24.58
CA ALA A 82 -0.83 -10.43 24.74
C ALA A 82 0.17 -9.32 25.08
N GLY A 83 -0.06 -8.12 24.55
CA GLY A 83 0.78 -6.97 24.79
C GLY A 83 1.01 -6.10 23.55
N GLY A 84 1.22 -4.83 23.82
CA GLY A 84 1.33 -3.79 22.81
C GLY A 84 -0.02 -3.19 22.45
N ARG A 85 0.04 -2.15 21.62
CA ARG A 85 -1.13 -1.37 21.21
C ARG A 85 -1.01 -0.96 19.75
N TRP A 86 -2.15 -0.93 19.08
CA TRP A 86 -2.34 -0.35 17.76
C TRP A 86 -3.07 0.97 17.93
N ARG A 87 -2.46 2.07 17.49
CA ARG A 87 -3.01 3.41 17.62
C ARG A 87 -3.06 4.10 16.27
N LEU A 88 -4.19 4.73 16.00
CA LEU A 88 -4.38 5.64 14.87
C LEU A 88 -4.71 7.01 15.42
N GLN A 89 -4.05 8.04 14.91
CA GLN A 89 -4.22 9.42 15.39
C GLN A 89 -4.18 10.40 14.23
N ALA A 90 -5.04 11.40 14.28
CA ALA A 90 -5.03 12.53 13.36
C ALA A 90 -4.74 13.82 14.14
N SER A 91 -3.64 14.49 13.81
CA SER A 91 -3.24 15.75 14.46
C SER A 91 -2.44 16.61 13.50
N ALA A 92 -2.63 17.93 13.57
CA ALA A 92 -1.84 18.93 12.82
C ALA A 92 -1.75 18.63 11.30
N GLY A 93 -2.88 18.28 10.67
CA GLY A 93 -2.92 17.96 9.24
C GLY A 93 -2.19 16.67 8.85
N ARG A 94 -1.94 15.78 9.81
CA ARG A 94 -1.32 14.47 9.57
C ARG A 94 -2.17 13.36 10.19
N ALA A 95 -2.22 12.23 9.50
CA ALA A 95 -2.68 10.98 10.06
C ALA A 95 -1.47 10.07 10.32
N GLU A 96 -1.44 9.49 11.50
CA GLU A 96 -0.37 8.65 12.00
C GLU A 96 -0.93 7.32 12.48
N ALA A 97 -0.17 6.27 12.20
CA ALA A 97 -0.46 4.91 12.58
C ALA A 97 0.76 4.32 13.30
N THR A 98 0.53 3.87 14.53
CA THR A 98 1.59 3.46 15.45
C THR A 98 1.26 2.11 16.08
N VAL A 99 2.12 1.12 15.87
CA VAL A 99 2.17 -0.11 16.67
C VAL A 99 3.24 0.09 17.72
N GLU A 100 2.93 -0.17 18.99
CA GLU A 100 3.91 -0.12 20.07
C GLU A 100 3.93 -1.42 20.85
N GLY A 101 5.13 -1.91 21.17
CA GLY A 101 5.32 -3.03 22.10
C GLY A 101 4.75 -4.38 21.63
N TYR A 102 4.47 -4.55 20.34
CA TYR A 102 3.93 -5.80 19.80
C TYR A 102 4.96 -6.91 19.83
N THR A 103 4.59 -8.10 20.34
CA THR A 103 5.50 -9.25 20.38
C THR A 103 5.10 -10.26 19.30
N PRO A 104 5.78 -10.31 18.14
CA PRO A 104 5.43 -11.23 17.07
C PRO A 104 5.75 -12.68 17.44
N ARG A 105 4.92 -13.61 16.95
CA ARG A 105 5.14 -15.05 17.13
C ARG A 105 6.42 -15.51 16.43
N LEU A 106 6.61 -15.06 15.19
CA LEU A 106 7.75 -15.42 14.35
C LEU A 106 9.08 -14.83 14.88
N PRO A 107 10.21 -15.52 14.67
CA PRO A 107 11.54 -14.96 14.94
C PRO A 107 11.75 -13.66 14.19
N ARG A 108 12.51 -12.72 14.78
CA ARG A 108 12.73 -11.37 14.26
C ARG A 108 13.06 -11.32 12.76
N ARG A 109 13.97 -12.18 12.29
CA ARG A 109 14.39 -12.22 10.88
C ARG A 109 13.24 -12.60 9.94
N VAL A 110 12.50 -13.66 10.30
CA VAL A 110 11.36 -14.13 9.51
C VAL A 110 10.25 -13.08 9.54
N TYR A 111 9.90 -12.56 10.71
CA TYR A 111 8.90 -11.49 10.85
C TYR A 111 9.26 -10.25 10.02
N SER A 112 10.52 -9.81 10.06
CA SER A 112 10.98 -8.64 9.32
C SER A 112 10.96 -8.84 7.81
N ALA A 113 11.22 -10.06 7.33
CA ALA A 113 11.21 -10.40 5.92
C ALA A 113 9.79 -10.60 5.36
N THR A 114 8.82 -11.00 6.20
CA THR A 114 7.45 -11.34 5.76
C THR A 114 6.40 -10.38 6.34
N HIS A 115 6.00 -10.59 7.59
CA HIS A 115 4.86 -9.92 8.21
C HIS A 115 5.05 -8.41 8.30
N LEU A 116 6.27 -7.94 8.61
CA LEU A 116 6.57 -6.52 8.69
C LEU A 116 6.28 -5.82 7.35
N ARG A 117 6.67 -6.44 6.23
CA ARG A 117 6.41 -5.87 4.89
C ARG A 117 4.93 -5.78 4.57
N VAL A 118 4.18 -6.79 4.98
CA VAL A 118 2.72 -6.79 4.89
C VAL A 118 2.14 -5.66 5.77
N HIS A 119 2.52 -5.56 7.03
CA HIS A 119 2.04 -4.51 7.93
C HIS A 119 2.38 -3.10 7.42
N GLU A 120 3.61 -2.88 6.96
CA GLU A 120 4.04 -1.61 6.36
C GLU A 120 3.19 -1.27 5.13
N LEU A 121 2.98 -2.23 4.23
CA LEU A 121 2.14 -2.03 3.04
C LEU A 121 0.70 -1.68 3.42
N PHE A 122 0.03 -2.50 4.23
CA PHE A 122 -1.37 -2.27 4.58
C PHE A 122 -1.57 -0.97 5.37
N THR A 123 -0.64 -0.64 6.27
CA THR A 123 -0.66 0.64 6.99
C THR A 123 -0.50 1.81 6.02
N ARG A 124 0.44 1.72 5.08
CA ARG A 124 0.63 2.73 4.03
C ARG A 124 -0.64 2.90 3.19
N LEU A 125 -1.20 1.82 2.67
CA LEU A 125 -2.40 1.85 1.84
C LEU A 125 -3.62 2.40 2.59
N TYR A 126 -3.79 2.02 3.86
CA TYR A 126 -4.82 2.60 4.73
C TYR A 126 -4.65 4.12 4.86
N LEU A 127 -3.44 4.59 5.17
CA LEU A 127 -3.16 6.02 5.30
C LEU A 127 -3.40 6.78 3.98
N LEU A 128 -3.00 6.21 2.84
CA LEU A 128 -3.25 6.80 1.51
C LEU A 128 -4.75 6.87 1.18
N ARG A 129 -5.53 5.84 1.54
CA ARG A 129 -7.00 5.88 1.40
C ARG A 129 -7.62 6.95 2.28
N LEU A 130 -7.13 7.11 3.50
CA LEU A 130 -7.60 8.14 4.42
C LEU A 130 -7.27 9.56 3.93
N ARG A 131 -6.06 9.75 3.37
CA ARG A 131 -5.67 10.99 2.69
C ARG A 131 -6.64 11.32 1.56
N GLY A 132 -7.11 10.30 0.84
CA GLY A 132 -8.03 10.46 -0.29
C GLY A 132 -7.31 10.90 -1.57
N ARG A 133 -8.05 11.09 -2.65
CA ARG A 133 -7.48 11.48 -3.95
C ARG A 133 -7.49 12.98 -4.21
N ASP A 134 -8.28 13.73 -3.44
CA ASP A 134 -8.48 15.17 -3.64
C ASP A 134 -7.72 15.98 -2.58
N PRO A 135 -6.85 16.94 -2.98
CA PRO A 135 -6.42 17.24 -4.35
C PRO A 135 -5.45 16.18 -4.90
N LEU A 136 -5.39 15.96 -6.22
CA LEU A 136 -4.36 15.08 -6.79
C LEU A 136 -2.97 15.74 -6.71
N PRO A 137 -1.88 14.96 -6.61
CA PRO A 137 -0.52 15.50 -6.55
C PRO A 137 -0.05 16.15 -7.87
N GLY A 138 -0.82 16.02 -8.95
CA GLY A 138 -0.55 16.59 -10.26
C GLY A 138 -1.73 16.38 -11.20
N ALA A 139 -1.63 16.92 -12.42
CA ALA A 139 -2.65 16.73 -13.44
C ALA A 139 -2.70 15.24 -13.85
N PRO A 140 -3.89 14.60 -13.80
CA PRO A 140 -4.01 13.20 -14.17
C PRO A 140 -3.74 13.02 -15.67
N ALA A 141 -2.97 12.01 -16.02
CA ALA A 141 -2.73 11.67 -17.43
C ALA A 141 -4.03 11.16 -18.10
N PRO A 142 -4.32 11.50 -19.37
CA PRO A 142 -5.46 10.95 -20.11
C PRO A 142 -5.40 9.43 -20.24
N ALA A 143 -6.56 8.76 -20.26
CA ALA A 143 -6.62 7.30 -20.32
C ALA A 143 -5.99 6.72 -21.59
N ALA A 144 -6.14 7.39 -22.74
CA ALA A 144 -5.53 6.99 -24.00
C ALA A 144 -3.99 7.01 -23.90
N ASP A 145 -3.42 8.08 -23.36
CA ASP A 145 -1.97 8.21 -23.21
C ASP A 145 -1.39 7.18 -22.24
N ARG A 146 -2.12 6.84 -21.17
CA ARG A 146 -1.75 5.73 -20.26
C ARG A 146 -1.69 4.40 -21.00
N PHE A 147 -2.65 4.15 -21.89
CA PHE A 147 -2.69 2.93 -22.70
C PHE A 147 -1.54 2.87 -23.71
N HIS A 148 -1.23 3.98 -24.37
CA HIS A 148 -0.09 4.07 -25.27
C HIS A 148 1.25 3.85 -24.54
N ALA A 149 1.44 4.47 -23.37
CA ALA A 149 2.61 4.23 -22.52
C ALA A 149 2.74 2.73 -22.15
N GLY A 150 1.64 2.10 -21.71
CA GLY A 150 1.62 0.67 -21.41
C GLY A 150 1.98 -0.21 -22.61
N THR A 151 1.56 0.17 -23.82
CA THR A 151 1.88 -0.57 -25.05
C THR A 151 3.38 -0.53 -25.36
N VAL A 152 4.02 0.63 -25.20
CA VAL A 152 5.48 0.79 -25.35
C VAL A 152 6.22 -0.09 -24.36
N ASP A 153 5.78 -0.10 -23.10
CA ASP A 153 6.37 -0.91 -22.03
C ASP A 153 6.27 -2.41 -22.31
N VAL A 154 5.11 -2.87 -22.82
CA VAL A 154 4.90 -4.27 -23.21
C VAL A 154 5.82 -4.65 -24.37
N ALA A 155 5.91 -3.83 -25.42
CA ALA A 155 6.79 -4.07 -26.55
C ALA A 155 8.26 -4.17 -26.10
N PHE A 156 8.69 -3.27 -25.21
CA PHE A 156 10.04 -3.29 -24.63
C PHE A 156 10.30 -4.58 -23.83
N CYS A 157 9.38 -4.97 -22.94
CA CYS A 157 9.52 -6.20 -22.15
C CYS A 157 9.54 -7.46 -23.02
N LEU A 158 8.77 -7.50 -24.11
CA LEU A 158 8.77 -8.61 -25.07
C LEU A 158 10.10 -8.74 -25.81
N THR A 159 10.70 -7.61 -26.21
CA THR A 159 12.04 -7.57 -26.82
C THR A 159 13.10 -8.08 -25.83
N LEU A 160 13.09 -7.60 -24.58
CA LEU A 160 14.03 -8.04 -23.54
C LEU A 160 13.92 -9.53 -23.17
N ALA A 161 12.71 -10.07 -23.17
CA ALA A 161 12.49 -11.49 -22.91
C ALA A 161 13.00 -12.39 -24.06
N GLY A 162 13.31 -11.79 -25.21
CA GLY A 162 13.57 -12.43 -26.48
C GLY A 162 12.28 -13.07 -27.00
N PHE A 163 11.79 -12.67 -28.16
CA PHE A 163 10.69 -13.40 -28.81
C PHE A 163 11.22 -14.76 -29.31
N VAL A 164 10.51 -15.87 -29.03
CA VAL A 164 10.53 -17.22 -29.69
C VAL A 164 10.29 -18.36 -28.66
N ARG A 165 9.03 -18.88 -28.60
CA ARG A 165 8.57 -20.17 -28.00
C ARG A 165 7.95 -20.17 -26.57
N ARG A 166 6.98 -21.08 -26.35
CA ARG A 166 6.05 -21.23 -25.17
C ARG A 166 6.68 -21.18 -23.76
N ARG A 167 7.94 -21.63 -23.56
CA ARG A 167 8.64 -21.49 -22.26
C ARG A 167 8.97 -20.04 -21.89
N ARG A 168 8.75 -19.07 -22.80
CA ARG A 168 9.05 -17.65 -22.59
C ARG A 168 7.93 -16.84 -21.94
N LEU A 169 6.67 -17.31 -21.91
CA LEU A 169 5.60 -16.54 -21.24
C LEU A 169 5.93 -16.26 -19.78
N ARG A 170 6.41 -17.27 -19.03
CA ARG A 170 6.86 -17.10 -17.65
C ARG A 170 8.01 -16.09 -17.55
N ARG A 171 8.98 -16.16 -18.47
CA ARG A 171 10.13 -15.24 -18.51
C ARG A 171 9.69 -13.81 -18.81
N THR A 172 8.80 -13.61 -19.78
CA THR A 172 8.20 -12.31 -20.10
C THR A 172 7.45 -11.74 -18.92
N LEU A 173 6.62 -12.53 -18.23
CA LEU A 173 5.90 -12.09 -17.03
C LEU A 173 6.86 -11.69 -15.90
N ILE A 174 7.95 -12.44 -15.70
CA ILE A 174 8.99 -12.10 -14.72
C ILE A 174 9.69 -10.80 -15.09
N VAL A 175 10.12 -10.65 -16.35
CA VAL A 175 10.78 -9.42 -16.84
C VAL A 175 9.84 -8.22 -16.69
N LEU A 176 8.58 -8.37 -17.11
CA LEU A 176 7.55 -7.35 -16.98
C LEU A 176 7.34 -6.95 -15.52
N ALA A 177 7.27 -7.92 -14.61
CA ALA A 177 7.08 -7.65 -13.20
C ALA A 177 8.27 -6.92 -12.58
N ILE A 178 9.50 -7.40 -12.83
CA ILE A 178 10.73 -6.77 -12.32
C ILE A 178 10.85 -5.35 -12.87
N TYR A 179 10.64 -5.17 -14.18
CA TYR A 179 10.70 -3.88 -14.86
C TYR A 179 9.73 -2.87 -14.24
N HIS A 180 8.44 -3.19 -14.16
CA HIS A 180 7.44 -2.24 -13.64
C HIS A 180 7.65 -1.95 -12.16
N VAL A 181 7.94 -2.96 -11.34
CA VAL A 181 8.18 -2.76 -9.91
C VAL A 181 9.41 -1.87 -9.68
N ALA A 182 10.51 -2.11 -10.40
CA ALA A 182 11.71 -1.29 -10.30
C ALA A 182 11.46 0.15 -10.76
N CYS A 183 10.90 0.34 -11.96
CA CYS A 183 10.59 1.65 -12.53
C CYS A 183 9.67 2.48 -11.64
N TRP A 184 8.55 1.91 -11.18
CA TRP A 184 7.60 2.63 -10.32
C TRP A 184 8.17 2.96 -8.94
N SER A 185 9.04 2.10 -8.39
CA SER A 185 9.62 2.31 -7.06
C SER A 185 10.76 3.32 -7.06
N ILE A 186 11.59 3.32 -8.12
CA ILE A 186 12.82 4.12 -8.18
C ILE A 186 12.52 5.53 -8.69
N SER A 187 11.83 5.65 -9.82
CA SER A 187 11.64 6.93 -10.51
C SER A 187 10.17 7.33 -10.69
N GLY A 188 9.25 6.37 -10.53
CA GLY A 188 7.86 6.50 -10.97
C GLY A 188 7.68 6.41 -12.48
N ARG A 189 8.76 6.24 -13.26
CA ARG A 189 8.75 6.34 -14.72
C ARG A 189 9.18 5.02 -15.36
N THR A 190 8.31 4.51 -16.21
CA THR A 190 8.65 3.47 -17.20
C THR A 190 9.16 4.13 -18.48
N LEU A 191 9.70 3.36 -19.42
CA LEU A 191 10.07 3.81 -20.75
C LEU A 191 8.88 4.46 -21.47
N GLY A 192 7.71 3.81 -21.47
CA GLY A 192 6.48 4.40 -22.00
C GLY A 192 6.10 5.69 -21.28
N GLY A 193 6.26 5.73 -19.96
CA GLY A 193 6.06 6.94 -19.17
C GLY A 193 7.04 8.07 -19.54
N LEU A 194 8.31 7.76 -19.81
CA LEU A 194 9.28 8.75 -20.28
C LEU A 194 8.88 9.33 -21.64
N VAL A 195 8.47 8.47 -22.58
CA VAL A 195 8.01 8.90 -23.91
C VAL A 195 6.77 9.78 -23.83
N MET A 196 5.82 9.42 -22.95
CA MET A 196 4.55 10.14 -22.81
C MET A 196 4.59 11.26 -21.76
N SER A 197 5.75 11.57 -21.18
CA SER A 197 5.90 12.53 -20.07
C SER A 197 4.94 12.25 -18.90
N GLN A 198 4.91 10.99 -18.46
CA GLN A 198 4.06 10.49 -17.38
C GLN A 198 4.89 9.84 -16.28
N ARG A 199 4.39 9.94 -15.05
CA ARG A 199 4.92 9.21 -13.91
C ARG A 199 3.81 8.69 -12.99
N VAL A 200 4.05 7.54 -12.39
CA VAL A 200 3.23 6.95 -11.35
C VAL A 200 3.69 7.46 -10.00
N VAL A 201 2.78 8.04 -9.23
CA VAL A 201 3.03 8.53 -7.87
C VAL A 201 1.96 8.00 -6.92
N ALA A 202 2.28 7.91 -5.63
CA ALA A 202 1.27 7.70 -4.61
C ALA A 202 0.38 8.96 -4.51
N VAL A 203 -0.84 8.83 -3.99
CA VAL A 203 -1.77 9.96 -3.89
C VAL A 203 -1.25 11.09 -2.98
N ASP A 204 -0.30 10.81 -2.09
CA ASP A 204 0.41 11.81 -1.30
C ASP A 204 1.59 12.48 -2.03
N GLY A 205 1.80 12.17 -3.31
CA GLY A 205 2.85 12.71 -4.18
C GLY A 205 4.21 12.00 -4.07
N SER A 206 4.36 11.07 -3.12
CA SER A 206 5.61 10.33 -2.96
C SER A 206 5.76 9.20 -4.00
N ARG A 207 6.95 8.61 -4.06
CA ARG A 207 7.21 7.41 -4.87
C ARG A 207 6.50 6.20 -4.28
N LEU A 208 6.16 5.24 -5.12
CA LEU A 208 5.61 3.97 -4.65
C LEU A 208 6.71 3.18 -3.94
N THR A 209 6.34 2.48 -2.87
CA THR A 209 7.23 1.48 -2.29
C THR A 209 7.25 0.21 -3.16
N PRO A 210 8.30 -0.62 -3.12
CA PRO A 210 8.33 -1.88 -3.87
C PRO A 210 7.12 -2.79 -3.60
N ALA A 211 6.67 -2.87 -2.35
CA ALA A 211 5.49 -3.64 -1.97
C ALA A 211 4.20 -3.05 -2.57
N GLN A 212 4.07 -1.72 -2.60
CA GLN A 212 2.95 -1.02 -3.22
C GLN A 212 2.95 -1.18 -4.74
N SER A 213 4.10 -1.09 -5.39
CA SER A 213 4.26 -1.35 -6.84
C SER A 213 3.90 -2.78 -7.21
N LEU A 214 4.31 -3.76 -6.40
CA LEU A 214 3.93 -5.16 -6.60
C LEU A 214 2.42 -5.37 -6.43
N TYR A 215 1.82 -4.76 -5.39
CA TYR A 215 0.38 -4.80 -5.15
C TYR A 215 -0.41 -4.17 -6.30
N ARG A 216 0.02 -3.00 -6.79
CA ARG A 216 -0.54 -2.34 -7.98
C ARG A 216 -0.48 -3.27 -9.19
N LEU A 217 0.68 -3.88 -9.46
CA LEU A 217 0.85 -4.80 -10.58
C LEU A 217 -0.09 -6.01 -10.50
N ALA A 218 -0.23 -6.61 -9.32
CA ALA A 218 -1.10 -7.76 -9.09
C ALA A 218 -2.59 -7.47 -9.37
N LEU A 219 -3.00 -6.20 -9.30
CA LEU A 219 -4.38 -5.75 -9.55
C LEU A 219 -4.64 -5.30 -10.99
N VAL A 220 -3.63 -5.26 -11.85
CA VAL A 220 -3.79 -4.90 -13.27
C VAL A 220 -4.79 -5.81 -13.99
N PRO A 221 -4.78 -7.15 -13.82
CA PRO A 221 -5.76 -8.02 -14.47
C PRO A 221 -7.21 -7.69 -14.08
N LEU A 222 -7.47 -7.42 -12.79
CA LEU A 222 -8.80 -7.02 -12.32
C LEU A 222 -9.23 -5.67 -12.91
N SER A 223 -8.29 -4.75 -13.08
CA SER A 223 -8.57 -3.44 -13.68
C SER A 223 -8.97 -3.58 -15.15
N TRP A 224 -8.28 -4.46 -15.88
CA TRP A 224 -8.59 -4.75 -17.27
C TRP A 224 -9.97 -5.39 -17.43
N LEU A 225 -10.30 -6.38 -16.59
CA LEU A 225 -11.61 -7.05 -16.60
C LEU A 225 -12.78 -6.13 -16.23
N SER A 226 -12.56 -5.18 -15.32
CA SER A 226 -13.60 -4.27 -14.83
C SER A 226 -13.75 -2.98 -15.64
N GLY A 227 -12.79 -2.68 -16.53
CA GLY A 227 -12.71 -1.39 -17.22
C GLY A 227 -12.47 -0.19 -16.29
N ARG A 228 -12.11 -0.43 -15.02
CA ARG A 228 -11.86 0.59 -14.00
C ARG A 228 -10.41 0.52 -13.54
N ALA A 229 -9.85 1.66 -13.12
CA ALA A 229 -8.47 1.75 -12.63
C ALA A 229 -8.31 1.21 -11.19
N ILE A 230 -8.82 0.00 -10.91
CA ILE A 230 -8.82 -0.62 -9.57
C ILE A 230 -7.40 -0.69 -8.99
N HIS A 231 -6.40 -0.98 -9.83
CA HIS A 231 -5.01 -1.03 -9.43
C HIS A 231 -4.51 0.30 -8.86
N ASP A 232 -4.94 1.44 -9.42
CA ASP A 232 -4.57 2.77 -8.92
C ASP A 232 -5.38 3.16 -7.69
N GLU A 233 -6.68 2.83 -7.66
CA GLU A 233 -7.54 3.11 -6.50
C GLU A 233 -7.11 2.32 -5.25
N MET A 234 -6.85 1.03 -5.39
CA MET A 234 -6.47 0.16 -4.28
C MET A 234 -5.02 0.37 -3.85
N ALA A 235 -4.11 0.59 -4.79
CA ALA A 235 -2.72 0.87 -4.46
C ALA A 235 -2.50 2.31 -3.96
N GLY A 236 -3.55 3.16 -3.97
CA GLY A 236 -3.42 4.56 -3.57
C GLY A 236 -2.42 5.31 -4.46
N SER A 237 -2.46 5.07 -5.77
CA SER A 237 -1.61 5.70 -6.78
C SER A 237 -2.42 6.46 -7.84
N GLU A 238 -1.71 7.29 -8.59
CA GLU A 238 -2.21 7.99 -9.77
C GLU A 238 -1.10 8.08 -10.82
N VAL A 239 -1.49 8.09 -12.08
CA VAL A 239 -0.60 8.44 -13.19
C VAL A 239 -0.80 9.92 -13.50
N ILE A 240 0.25 10.73 -13.27
CA ILE A 240 0.23 12.16 -13.51
C ILE A 240 1.11 12.53 -14.70
N THR A 241 0.76 13.60 -15.40
CA THR A 241 1.66 14.22 -16.38
C THR A 241 2.80 14.92 -15.64
N ASP A 242 4.01 14.76 -16.16
CA ASP A 242 5.15 15.57 -15.74
C ASP A 242 4.94 16.98 -16.29
N VAL A 243 4.55 17.90 -15.42
CA VAL A 243 4.76 19.32 -15.71
C VAL A 243 6.23 19.58 -15.46
N ALA A 244 6.98 19.92 -16.51
CA ALA A 244 8.38 20.31 -16.41
C ALA A 244 8.52 21.43 -15.35
N GLY A 245 9.12 21.13 -14.19
CA GLY A 245 9.47 22.17 -13.21
C GLY A 245 9.46 21.79 -11.73
N LEU A 246 8.68 20.81 -11.28
CA LEU A 246 8.63 20.46 -9.85
C LEU A 246 9.55 19.27 -9.55
N ARG A 247 10.83 19.58 -9.28
CA ARG A 247 11.72 18.67 -8.55
C ARG A 247 11.05 18.29 -7.22
N PRO A 248 11.05 17.02 -6.81
CA PRO A 248 10.64 16.69 -5.45
C PRO A 248 11.62 17.36 -4.47
N SER A 249 11.09 18.15 -3.52
CA SER A 249 11.87 18.65 -2.40
C SER A 249 12.49 17.46 -1.64
N PRO A 250 13.74 17.60 -1.15
CA PRO A 250 14.45 16.54 -0.44
C PRO A 250 13.72 16.03 0.81
#